data_AF-A0A6C0LKG7-F1
#
_entry.id   AF-A0A6C0LKG7-F1
#
_cell.length_a   1.000
_cell.length_b   1.000
_cell.length_c   1.000
_cell.angle_alpha   90.00
_cell.angle_beta   90.00
_cell.angle_gamma   90.00
#
_symmetry.space_group_name_H-M   'P 1'
#
loop_
_entity.id
_entity.type
_entity.pdbx_description
1 polymer ?
#
loop_
_entity_poly.entity_id
_entity_poly.type
_entity_poly.pdbx_seq_one_letter_code
_entity_poly.pdbx_strand_id
1 'polypeptide(L)' 'MEQGNLVTASVIAVVFAISKFIEIRFIQKEDLAMKYLIRDTVMVYISCVVGLFVLEQVGDTVNSKGGTSVFVGNPDF' A
#
# COMPACT_ATOMS: atom_id res chain seq x y z
N MET A 1 9.15 12.12 -1.01
CA MET A 1 8.67 11.15 0.00
C MET A 1 8.32 9.80 -0.63
N GLU A 2 8.72 9.55 -1.88
CA GLU A 2 8.33 8.36 -2.65
C GLU A 2 9.10 7.08 -2.28
N GLN A 3 10.35 7.18 -1.80
CA GLN A 3 11.17 6.00 -1.51
C GLN A 3 10.63 5.17 -0.33
N GLY A 4 10.05 5.81 0.69
CA GLY A 4 9.51 5.12 1.86
C GLY A 4 8.29 4.26 1.51
N ASN A 5 7.41 4.76 0.66
CA ASN A 5 6.20 4.06 0.25
C ASN A 5 6.52 2.83 -0.63
N LEU A 6 7.51 2.95 -1.53
CA LEU A 6 7.97 1.83 -2.35
C LEU A 6 8.66 0.74 -1.50
N VAL A 7 9.44 1.13 -0.50
CA VAL A 7 10.06 0.18 0.45
C VAL A 7 8.99 -0.54 1.26
N THR A 8 7.98 0.17 1.77
CA THR A 8 6.86 -0.43 2.51
C THR A 8 6.08 -1.43 1.64
N ALA A 9 5.75 -1.06 0.40
CA ALA A 9 5.08 -1.97 -0.54
C ALA A 9 5.91 -3.23 -0.83
N SER A 10 7.22 -3.08 -0.96
CA SER A 10 8.15 -4.19 -1.18
C SER A 10 8.18 -5.13 0.04
N VAL A 11 8.26 -4.58 1.26
CA VAL A 11 8.23 -5.37 2.50
C VAL A 11 6.92 -6.15 2.63
N ILE A 12 5.77 -5.52 2.36
CA ILE A 12 4.46 -6.18 2.39
C ILE A 12 4.39 -7.33 1.37
N ALA A 13 4.90 -7.12 0.16
CA ALA A 13 4.94 -8.15 -0.88
C ALA A 13 5.84 -9.34 -0.49
N VAL A 14 7.00 -9.08 0.13
CA VAL A 14 7.91 -10.12 0.63
C VAL A 14 7.27 -10.92 1.77
N VAL A 15 6.61 -10.25 2.72
CA VAL A 15 5.89 -10.93 3.82
C VAL A 15 4.79 -11.82 3.26
N PHE A 16 3.99 -11.32 2.32
CA PHE A 16 2.96 -12.13 1.64
C PHE A 16 3.56 -13.34 0.92
N ALA A 17 4.66 -13.16 0.18
CA ALA A 17 5.33 -14.24 -0.51
C ALA A 17 5.82 -15.33 0.46
N ILE A 18 6.40 -14.95 1.61
CA ILE A 18 6.85 -15.88 2.64
C ILE A 18 5.67 -16.63 3.25
N SER A 19 4.61 -15.92 3.66
CA SER A 19 3.41 -16.55 4.23
C SER A 19 2.77 -17.54 3.26
N LYS A 20 2.66 -17.18 1.98
CA LYS A 20 2.06 -18.03 0.95
C LYS A 20 2.95 -19.23 0.59
N PHE A 21 4.27 -19.05 0.64
CA PHE A 21 5.23 -20.15 0.50
C PHE A 21 5.10 -21.16 1.65
N ILE A 22 4.96 -20.68 2.90
CA ILE A 22 4.71 -21.53 4.07
C ILE A 22 3.38 -22.27 3.92
N GLU A 23 2.32 -21.59 3.47
CA GLU A 23 1.00 -22.19 3.26
C GLU A 23 1.04 -23.35 2.25
N ILE A 24 1.65 -23.14 1.08
CA ILE A 24 1.78 -24.17 0.06
C ILE A 24 2.62 -25.35 0.58
N ARG A 25 3.71 -25.05 1.30
CA ARG A 25 4.65 -26.09 1.79
C ARG A 25 4.07 -26.93 2.93
N PHE A 26 3.32 -26.35 3.86
CA PHE A 26 2.89 -27.02 5.09
C PHE A 26 1.41 -27.43 5.10
N ILE A 27 0.54 -26.65 4.48
CA ILE A 27 -0.92 -26.84 4.55
C ILE A 27 -1.42 -27.61 3.34
N GLN A 28 -1.10 -27.15 2.13
CA GLN A 28 -1.71 -27.72 0.92
C GLN A 28 -1.04 -29.02 0.46
N LYS A 29 0.28 -29.21 0.70
CA LYS A 29 1.06 -30.43 0.35
C LYS A 29 0.91 -30.95 -1.10
N GLU A 30 0.19 -30.23 -1.95
CA GLU A 30 0.13 -30.41 -3.40
C GLU A 30 1.19 -29.54 -4.06
N ASP A 31 1.85 -30.08 -5.08
CA ASP A 31 2.71 -29.31 -5.99
C ASP A 31 1.84 -28.41 -6.88
N LEU A 32 1.21 -27.40 -6.28
CA LEU A 32 0.61 -26.31 -7.02
C LEU A 32 1.72 -25.65 -7.84
N ALA A 33 1.47 -25.55 -9.15
CA ALA A 33 2.45 -25.00 -10.07
C ALA A 33 2.95 -23.64 -9.55
N MET A 34 4.25 -23.55 -9.26
CA MET A 34 4.92 -22.39 -8.65
C MET A 34 4.64 -21.07 -9.41
N LYS A 35 4.17 -21.16 -10.65
CA LYS A 35 3.63 -20.07 -11.48
C LYS A 35 2.45 -19.33 -10.84
N TYR A 36 1.56 -20.01 -10.11
CA TYR A 36 0.42 -19.37 -9.45
C TYR A 36 0.85 -18.48 -8.29
N LEU A 37 1.85 -18.93 -7.52
CA LEU A 37 2.42 -18.16 -6.41
C LEU A 37 3.01 -16.84 -6.92
N ILE A 38 3.84 -16.90 -7.96
CA ILE A 38 4.45 -15.71 -8.56
C ILE A 38 3.38 -14.73 -9.06
N ARG A 39 2.34 -15.23 -9.75
CA ARG A 39 1.23 -14.40 -10.22
C ARG A 39 0.52 -13.68 -9.08
N ASP A 40 0.25 -14.39 -7.99
CA ASP A 40 -0.45 -13.82 -6.83
C ASP A 40 0.42 -12.79 -6.10
N THR A 41 1.71 -13.05 -5.92
CA THR A 41 2.64 -12.08 -5.33
C THR A 41 2.75 -10.82 -6.17
N VAL A 42 2.81 -10.94 -7.49
CA VAL A 42 2.82 -9.78 -8.40
C VAL A 42 1.51 -9.00 -8.32
N MET A 43 0.36 -9.68 -8.25
CA MET A 43 -0.93 -9.01 -8.04
C MET A 43 -0.97 -8.22 -6.74
N VAL A 44 -0.50 -8.79 -5.63
CA VAL A 44 -0.45 -8.11 -4.33
C VAL A 44 0.47 -6.90 -4.36
N TYR A 45 1.65 -7.02 -4.98
CA TYR A 45 2.56 -5.89 -5.14
C TYR A 45 1.92 -4.74 -5.92
N ILE A 46 1.30 -5.03 -7.08
CA ILE A 46 0.61 -4.03 -7.89
C ILE A 46 -0.53 -3.37 -7.11
N SER A 47 -1.34 -4.16 -6.39
CA SER A 47 -2.43 -3.63 -5.56
C SER A 47 -1.92 -2.68 -4.48
N CYS A 48 -0.77 -2.98 -3.87
CA CYS A 48 -0.19 -2.14 -2.83
C CYS A 48 0.35 -0.82 -3.41
N VAL A 49 1.04 -0.88 -4.56
CA VAL A 49 1.55 0.31 -5.27
C VAL A 49 0.39 1.23 -5.68
N VAL A 50 -0.66 0.67 -6.28
CA VAL A 50 -1.85 1.45 -6.68
C VAL A 50 -2.54 2.06 -5.46
N GLY A 51 -2.70 1.31 -4.37
CA GLY A 51 -3.31 1.81 -3.14
C GLY A 51 -2.53 2.99 -2.54
N LEU A 52 -1.21 2.90 -2.48
CA LEU A 52 -0.35 3.98 -1.98
C LEU A 52 -0.42 5.21 -2.89
N PHE A 53 -0.42 5.02 -4.20
CA PHE A 53 -0.58 6.13 -5.16
C PHE A 53 -1.92 6.85 -5.00
N VAL A 54 -3.02 6.12 -4.81
CA VAL A 54 -4.33 6.72 -4.56
C VAL A 54 -4.33 7.51 -3.25
N LEU A 55 -3.70 6.99 -2.19
CA LEU A 55 -3.60 7.68 -0.90
C LEU A 55 -2.77 8.97 -1.01
N GLU A 56 -1.69 8.98 -1.77
CA GLU A 56 -0.89 10.20 -2.02
C GLU A 56 -1.74 11.25 -2.75
N GLN A 57 -2.44 10.87 -3.81
CA GLN A 57 -3.27 11.80 -4.59
C GLN A 57 -4.44 12.38 -3.76
N VAL A 58 -5.07 11.55 -2.93
CA VAL A 58 -6.11 12.00 -2.01
C VAL A 58 -5.52 12.91 -0.92
N GLY A 59 -4.37 12.55 -0.37
CA GLY A 59 -3.65 13.35 0.61
C GLY A 59 -3.32 14.75 0.10
N ASP A 60 -2.76 14.85 -1.11
CA ASP A 60 -2.43 16.14 -1.71
C ASP A 60 -3.69 16.96 -2.00
N THR A 61 -4.76 16.35 -2.49
CA THR A 61 -6.04 17.03 -2.75
C THR A 61 -6.69 17.54 -1.46
N VAL A 62 -6.63 16.76 -0.37
CA VAL A 62 -7.22 17.11 0.92
C VAL A 62 -6.39 18.18 1.65
N ASN A 63 -5.06 18.04 1.66
CA ASN A 63 -4.18 19.02 2.31
C ASN A 63 -4.10 20.35 1.54
N SER A 64 -4.33 20.36 0.23
CA SER A 64 -4.39 21.59 -0.58
C SER A 64 -5.62 22.44 -0.27
N LYS A 65 -6.68 21.86 0.30
CA LYS A 65 -7.80 22.61 0.87
C LYS A 65 -7.44 23.00 2.30
N GLY A 66 -6.63 24.07 2.42
CA GLY A 66 -6.30 24.67 3.70
C GLY A 66 -7.55 24.81 4.57
N GLY A 67 -7.48 24.33 5.81
CA GLY A 67 -8.61 24.31 6.74
C GLY A 67 -9.29 25.67 6.80
N THR A 68 -10.62 25.70 6.73
CA THR A 68 -11.40 26.93 6.71
C THR A 68 -11.16 27.70 8.02
N SER A 69 -10.28 28.70 7.98
CA SER A 69 -9.98 29.61 9.08
C SER A 69 -11.10 30.64 9.25
N VAL A 70 -12.28 30.15 9.67
CA VAL A 70 -13.50 30.98 9.82
C VAL A 70 -13.39 31.96 11.01
N PHE A 71 -12.42 31.81 11.91
CA PHE A 71 -12.28 32.64 13.11
C PHE A 71 -10.84 33.05 13.45
N VAL A 72 -10.01 33.41 12.47
CA VAL A 72 -8.61 33.85 12.70
C VAL A 72 -8.39 35.33 12.35
N GLY A 73 -9.46 36.10 12.12
CA GLY A 73 -9.35 37.54 11.97
C GLY A 73 -8.99 38.19 13.31
N ASN A 74 -7.90 38.96 13.36
CA ASN A 74 -7.64 39.82 14.50
C ASN A 74 -8.86 40.73 14.72
N PRO A 75 -9.35 40.87 15.96
CA PRO A 75 -10.53 41.67 16.21
C PRO A 75 -10.23 43.16 15.95
N ASP A 76 -11.04 43.77 15.10
CA ASP A 76 -11.04 45.21 14.85
C ASP A 76 -12.03 45.85 15.84
N PHE A 77 -11.54 46.17 17.04
CA PHE A 77 -12.21 47.07 17.98
C PHE A 77 -11.29 48.23 18.36
#